data_AF-A0A3D4QZ67-F1
#
_entry.id   AF-A0A3D4QZ67-F1
#
_cell.length_a   1.000
_cell.length_b   1.000
_cell.length_c   1.000
_cell.angle_alpha   90.00
_cell.angle_beta   90.00
_cell.angle_gamma   90.00
#
_symmetry.space_group_name_H-M   'P 1'
#
loop_
_entity.id
_entity.type
_entity.pdbx_description
1 polymer ?
#
loop_
_entity_poly.entity_id
_entity_poly.type
_entity_poly.pdbx_seq_one_letter_code
_entity_poly.pdbx_strand_id
1 'polypeptide(L)'
;GNYGTGKSHLMSVISSIACDTENLSYVQNKNFAESAKVIAGKFEVLRIEIGASKMSLRNIILTKVKQDFAERGLIFDFPDEKDIISNKDVLLTMMEIFSSKYPNKGYLIVVDEFLDYLSGRKEQEIKLDLG
;
A
#
# COMPACT_ATOMS: atom_id res chain seq x y z
N GLY A 1 -1.64 -14.33 9.74
CA GLY A 1 -0.47 -14.45 10.63
C GLY A 1 -0.69 -13.68 11.94
N ASN A 2 -0.77 -14.37 13.07
CA ASN A 2 -1.46 -13.87 14.28
C ASN A 2 -0.99 -12.50 14.85
N TYR A 3 -1.98 -11.66 15.17
CA TYR A 3 -1.90 -10.49 16.05
C TYR A 3 -1.11 -10.83 17.33
N GLY A 4 -0.16 -9.98 17.73
CA GLY A 4 0.59 -10.12 18.99
C GLY A 4 2.05 -10.57 18.89
N THR A 5 2.56 -10.83 17.68
CA THR A 5 3.97 -11.26 17.47
C THR A 5 4.95 -10.11 17.16
N GLY A 6 4.54 -8.85 17.40
CA GLY A 6 5.36 -7.67 17.11
C GLY A 6 5.43 -7.26 15.62
N LYS A 7 4.99 -8.12 14.68
CA LYS A 7 5.03 -7.84 13.23
C LYS A 7 4.19 -6.63 12.83
N SER A 8 2.92 -6.59 13.24
CA SER A 8 2.03 -5.44 12.96
C SER A 8 2.57 -4.16 13.61
N HIS A 9 3.16 -4.26 14.81
CA HIS A 9 3.82 -3.11 15.45
C HIS A 9 5.03 -2.62 14.65
N LEU A 10 5.87 -3.53 14.14
CA LEU A 10 7.01 -3.15 13.29
C LEU A 10 6.54 -2.46 12.00
N MET A 11 5.52 -3.01 11.34
CA MET A 11 4.92 -2.39 10.16
C MET A 11 4.33 -1.02 10.50
N SER A 12 3.65 -0.87 11.63
CA SER A 12 3.14 0.42 12.10
C SER A 12 4.28 1.42 12.31
N VAL A 13 5.36 1.04 13.00
CA VAL A 13 6.52 1.92 13.20
C VAL A 13 7.12 2.38 11.87
N ILE A 14 7.39 1.44 10.95
CA ILE A 14 8.00 1.75 9.64
C ILE A 14 7.07 2.67 8.83
N SER A 15 5.78 2.34 8.76
CA SER A 15 4.79 3.10 7.99
C SER A 15 4.54 4.49 8.57
N SER A 16 4.48 4.64 9.90
CA SER A 16 4.38 5.94 10.57
C SER A 16 5.59 6.83 10.28
N ILE A 17 6.81 6.28 10.33
CA ILE A 17 8.02 7.04 9.99
C ILE A 17 8.01 7.42 8.50
N ALA A 18 7.64 6.50 7.61
CA ALA A 18 7.55 6.77 6.18
C ALA A 18 6.56 7.91 5.87
N CYS A 19 5.46 8.00 6.63
CA CYS A 19 4.43 9.03 6.50
C CYS A 19 4.90 10.41 7.01
N ASP A 20 5.58 10.43 8.16
CA ASP A 20 5.91 11.66 8.87
C ASP A 20 7.30 11.59 9.52
N THR A 21 8.17 12.53 9.13
CA THR A 21 9.54 12.64 9.63
C THR A 21 9.60 12.90 11.14
N GLU A 22 8.59 13.56 11.72
CA GLU A 22 8.56 13.87 13.16
C GLU A 22 8.58 12.59 14.01
N ASN A 23 8.07 11.48 13.47
CA ASN A 23 8.05 10.20 14.17
C ASN A 23 9.44 9.63 14.47
N LEU A 24 10.49 10.05 13.77
CA LEU A 24 11.87 9.67 14.09
C LEU A 24 12.28 10.08 15.50
N SER A 25 11.74 11.19 16.01
CA SER A 25 12.08 11.70 17.35
C SER A 25 11.67 10.74 18.48
N TYR A 26 10.67 9.89 18.24
CA TYR A 26 10.19 8.89 19.20
C TYR A 26 10.95 7.55 19.11
N VAL A 27 11.82 7.38 18.12
CA VAL A 27 12.57 6.14 17.91
C VAL A 27 13.74 6.05 18.90
N GLN A 28 13.67 5.08 19.82
CA GLN A 28 14.68 4.89 20.86
C GLN A 28 15.97 4.23 20.35
N ASN A 29 15.86 3.33 19.37
CA ASN A 29 17.03 2.68 18.78
C ASN A 29 17.72 3.62 17.79
N LYS A 30 18.86 4.18 18.19
CA LYS A 30 19.61 5.19 17.41
C LYS A 30 20.07 4.68 16.04
N ASN A 31 20.48 3.41 15.93
CA ASN A 31 20.93 2.83 14.66
C ASN A 31 19.75 2.69 13.68
N PHE A 32 18.59 2.28 14.18
CA PHE A 32 17.38 2.22 13.39
C PHE A 32 16.89 3.62 13.00
N ALA A 33 16.90 4.59 13.93
CA ALA A 33 16.54 5.97 13.63
C ALA A 33 17.39 6.57 12.50
N GLU A 34 18.71 6.34 12.53
CA GLU A 34 19.61 6.79 11.47
C GLU A 34 19.27 6.14 10.12
N SER A 35 19.05 4.81 10.13
CA SER A 35 18.74 4.05 8.92
C SER A 35 17.40 4.46 8.32
N ALA A 36 16.41 4.81 9.16
CA ALA A 36 15.06 5.15 8.74
C ALA A 36 14.93 6.57 8.17
N LYS A 37 15.92 7.45 8.34
CA LYS A 37 15.93 8.81 7.73
C LYS A 37 15.70 8.80 6.23
N VAL A 38 16.15 7.75 5.54
CA VAL A 38 16.04 7.65 4.08
C VAL A 38 14.60 7.51 3.59
N ILE A 39 13.66 7.08 4.44
CA ILE A 39 12.24 6.96 4.12
C ILE A 39 11.36 7.97 4.85
N ALA A 40 11.88 8.63 5.88
CA ALA A 40 11.10 9.42 6.82
C ALA A 40 10.37 10.60 6.15
N GLY A 41 9.04 10.64 6.27
CA GLY A 41 8.17 11.67 5.66
C GLY A 41 8.10 11.66 4.13
N LYS A 42 8.66 10.64 3.47
CA LYS A 42 8.75 10.58 2.00
C LYS A 42 7.53 9.95 1.34
N PHE A 43 6.58 9.44 2.11
CA PHE A 43 5.44 8.70 1.57
C PHE A 43 4.12 9.26 2.09
N GLU A 44 3.09 9.15 1.26
CA GLU A 44 1.72 9.05 1.76
C GLU A 44 1.39 7.57 1.91
N VAL A 45 0.80 7.20 3.04
CA VAL A 45 0.59 5.80 3.41
C VAL A 45 -0.89 5.45 3.38
N LEU A 46 -1.22 4.38 2.66
CA LEU A 46 -2.51 3.72 2.72
C LEU A 46 -2.33 2.36 3.42
N ARG A 47 -2.99 2.14 4.56
CA ARG A 47 -3.05 0.83 5.21
C ARG A 47 -4.33 0.12 4.82
N ILE A 48 -4.23 -1.13 4.38
CA ILE A 48 -5.37 -1.98 4.04
C ILE A 48 -5.26 -3.31 4.77
N GLU A 49 -6.40 -3.88 5.10
CA GLU A 49 -6.52 -5.24 5.62
C GLU A 49 -7.28 -6.08 4.58
N ILE A 50 -6.71 -7.21 4.16
CA ILE A 50 -7.33 -8.11 3.20
C ILE A 50 -7.82 -9.36 3.95
N GLY A 51 -9.09 -9.36 4.32
CA GLY A 51 -9.76 -10.55 4.81
C GLY A 51 -10.06 -11.57 3.70
N ALA A 52 -10.85 -12.60 4.02
CA ALA A 52 -11.28 -13.60 3.06
C ALA A 52 -12.08 -12.97 1.90
N SER A 53 -11.48 -12.89 0.72
CA SER A 53 -12.08 -12.30 -0.48
C SER A 53 -11.86 -13.17 -1.71
N LYS A 54 -12.87 -13.24 -2.58
CA LYS A 54 -12.76 -13.85 -3.91
C LYS A 54 -12.25 -12.87 -4.96
N MET A 55 -12.21 -11.57 -4.65
CA MET A 55 -11.75 -10.54 -5.58
C MET A 55 -10.23 -10.67 -5.84
N SER A 56 -9.83 -10.34 -7.07
CA SER A 56 -8.42 -10.23 -7.45
C SER A 56 -7.70 -9.18 -6.62
N LEU A 57 -6.38 -9.36 -6.48
CA LEU A 57 -5.55 -8.44 -5.71
C LEU A 57 -5.63 -7.04 -6.33
N ARG A 58 -5.53 -6.97 -7.67
CA ARG A 58 -5.69 -5.72 -8.43
C ARG A 58 -6.97 -4.98 -8.06
N ASN A 59 -8.14 -5.63 -8.12
CA ASN A 59 -9.39 -4.96 -7.83
C ASN A 59 -9.50 -4.52 -6.36
N ILE A 60 -8.98 -5.33 -5.42
CA ILE A 60 -8.93 -4.94 -4.00
C ILE A 60 -8.08 -3.67 -3.83
N ILE A 61 -6.85 -3.68 -4.36
CA ILE A 61 -5.92 -2.55 -4.27
C ILE A 61 -6.52 -1.30 -4.91
N LEU A 62 -6.91 -1.37 -6.19
CA LEU A 62 -7.38 -0.19 -6.92
C LEU A 62 -8.68 0.38 -6.34
N THR A 63 -9.56 -0.47 -5.80
CA THR A 63 -10.75 0.00 -5.07
C THR A 63 -10.37 0.79 -3.82
N LYS A 64 -9.39 0.29 -3.05
CA LYS A 64 -8.90 0.98 -1.84
C LYS A 64 -8.16 2.27 -2.17
N VAL A 65 -7.38 2.29 -3.25
CA VAL A 65 -6.74 3.51 -3.75
C VAL A 65 -7.77 4.53 -4.20
N LYS A 66 -8.81 4.13 -4.94
CA LYS A 66 -9.90 5.02 -5.34
C LYS A 66 -10.60 5.66 -4.13
N GLN A 67 -10.83 4.89 -3.08
CA GLN A 67 -11.41 5.39 -1.82
C GLN A 67 -10.48 6.41 -1.13
N ASP A 68 -9.21 6.05 -0.93
CA ASP A 68 -8.21 6.94 -0.30
C ASP A 68 -7.97 8.21 -1.13
N PHE A 69 -7.95 8.11 -2.46
CA PHE A 69 -7.83 9.27 -3.33
C PHE A 69 -9.03 10.20 -3.19
N ALA A 70 -10.25 9.67 -3.15
CA ALA A 70 -11.46 10.48 -2.93
C ALA A 70 -11.41 11.22 -1.59
N GLU A 71 -10.96 10.58 -0.51
CA GLU A 71 -10.73 11.21 0.80
C GLU A 71 -9.66 12.31 0.73
N ARG A 72 -8.66 12.13 -0.13
CA ARG A 72 -7.63 13.13 -0.45
C ARG A 72 -8.09 14.15 -1.50
N GLY A 73 -9.34 14.15 -1.96
CA GLY A 73 -9.82 15.09 -2.98
C GLY A 73 -9.18 14.89 -4.36
N LEU A 74 -8.71 13.69 -4.65
CA LEU A 74 -8.23 13.23 -5.95
C LEU A 74 -9.32 12.37 -6.62
N ILE A 75 -9.44 12.47 -7.94
CA ILE A 75 -10.40 11.68 -8.71
C ILE A 75 -9.62 10.62 -9.48
N PHE A 76 -9.87 9.35 -9.16
CA PHE A 76 -9.27 8.20 -9.84
C PHE A 76 -10.34 7.18 -10.16
N ASP A 77 -10.26 6.61 -11.36
CA ASP A 77 -11.06 5.47 -11.77
C ASP A 77 -10.20 4.48 -12.55
N PHE A 78 -10.65 3.23 -12.62
CA PHE A 78 -9.94 2.17 -13.32
C PHE A 78 -10.92 1.22 -14.02
N PRO A 79 -10.56 0.70 -15.21
CA PRO A 79 -11.42 -0.19 -15.98
C PRO A 79 -11.53 -1.57 -15.35
N ASP A 80 -12.53 -2.35 -15.79
CA ASP A 80 -12.64 -3.77 -15.50
C ASP A 80 -11.41 -4.51 -16.07
N GLU A 81 -11.02 -5.62 -15.44
CA GLU A 81 -9.88 -6.44 -15.84
C GLU A 81 -10.03 -7.01 -17.25
N LYS A 82 -11.26 -7.34 -17.66
CA LYS A 82 -11.54 -7.88 -18.99
C LYS A 82 -11.31 -6.87 -20.12
N ASP A 83 -11.29 -5.57 -19.78
CA ASP A 83 -11.21 -4.47 -20.74
C ASP A 83 -9.77 -3.96 -20.90
N ILE A 84 -8.79 -4.60 -20.24
CA ILE A 84 -7.38 -4.23 -20.31
C ILE A 84 -6.46 -5.40 -20.63
N ILE A 85 -5.35 -5.08 -21.28
CA ILE A 85 -4.28 -6.04 -21.59
C ILE A 85 -3.28 -6.13 -20.42
N SER A 86 -3.07 -5.02 -19.69
CA SER A 86 -2.11 -4.92 -18.60
C SER A 86 -2.49 -3.83 -17.60
N ASN A 87 -2.04 -3.98 -16.35
CA ASN A 87 -2.20 -2.99 -15.29
C ASN A 87 -1.29 -1.77 -15.43
N LYS A 88 -0.30 -1.81 -16.32
CA LYS A 88 0.74 -0.77 -16.42
C LYS A 88 0.15 0.63 -16.61
N ASP A 89 -0.75 0.82 -17.57
CA ASP A 89 -1.30 2.14 -17.89
C ASP A 89 -2.20 2.67 -16.78
N VAL A 90 -2.93 1.78 -16.10
CA VAL A 90 -3.75 2.11 -14.93
C VAL A 90 -2.88 2.59 -13.77
N LEU A 91 -1.78 1.89 -13.50
CA LEU A 91 -0.83 2.26 -12.44
C LEU A 91 -0.08 3.56 -12.75
N LEU A 92 0.26 3.82 -14.02
CA LEU A 92 0.85 5.09 -14.44
C LEU A 92 -0.13 6.24 -14.20
N THR A 93 -1.38 6.11 -14.66
CA THR A 93 -2.44 7.10 -14.44
C THR A 93 -2.67 7.36 -12.96
N MET A 94 -2.74 6.30 -12.15
CA MET A 94 -2.85 6.39 -10.69
C MET A 94 -1.72 7.24 -10.08
N MET A 95 -0.47 6.99 -10.50
CA MET A 95 0.69 7.71 -10.00
C MET A 95 0.76 9.16 -10.52
N GLU A 96 0.33 9.42 -11.75
CA GLU A 96 0.21 10.79 -12.29
C GLU A 96 -0.76 11.62 -11.45
N ILE A 97 -1.96 11.09 -11.18
CA ILE A 97 -2.97 11.73 -10.33
C ILE A 97 -2.42 11.98 -8.94
N PHE A 98 -1.78 10.98 -8.33
CA PHE A 98 -1.15 11.13 -7.01
C PHE A 98 -0.10 12.25 -7.00
N SER A 99 0.81 12.23 -7.98
CA SER A 99 1.94 13.18 -8.06
C SER A 99 1.49 14.62 -8.27
N SER A 100 0.30 14.84 -8.86
CA SER A 100 -0.28 16.18 -9.05
C SER A 100 -0.55 16.91 -7.73
N LYS A 101 -0.86 16.17 -6.65
CA LYS A 101 -1.11 16.72 -5.31
C LYS A 101 0.07 16.55 -4.37
N TYR A 102 0.81 15.45 -4.49
CA TYR A 102 1.93 15.12 -3.61
C TYR A 102 3.25 15.05 -4.39
N PRO A 103 3.75 16.18 -4.91
CA PRO A 103 5.01 16.19 -5.64
C PRO A 103 6.15 15.75 -4.73
N ASN A 104 7.04 14.90 -5.25
CA ASN A 104 8.21 14.35 -4.53
C ASN A 104 7.89 13.39 -3.36
N LYS A 105 6.65 12.91 -3.22
CA LYS A 105 6.32 11.80 -2.33
C LYS A 105 6.10 10.50 -3.10
N GLY A 106 6.40 9.38 -2.46
CA GLY A 106 5.93 8.07 -2.90
C GLY A 106 4.54 7.76 -2.33
N TYR A 107 3.85 6.81 -2.94
CA TYR A 107 2.61 6.25 -2.39
C TYR A 107 2.89 4.84 -1.88
N LEU A 108 2.74 4.62 -0.58
CA LEU A 108 3.06 3.35 0.08
C LEU A 108 1.79 2.66 0.53
N ILE A 109 1.50 1.50 -0.05
CA ILE A 109 0.39 0.65 0.37
C ILE A 109 0.92 -0.43 1.30
N VAL A 110 0.37 -0.49 2.51
CA VAL A 110 0.72 -1.46 3.54
C VAL A 110 -0.44 -2.43 3.67
N VAL A 111 -0.18 -3.71 3.45
CA VAL A 111 -1.21 -4.75 3.38
C VAL A 111 -1.08 -5.69 4.58
N ASP A 112 -2.06 -5.64 5.47
CA ASP A 112 -2.23 -6.61 6.56
C ASP A 112 -3.00 -7.85 6.04
N GLU A 113 -2.73 -9.01 6.65
CA GLU A 113 -3.30 -10.33 6.29
C GLU A 113 -3.03 -10.83 4.84
N PHE A 114 -2.03 -10.26 4.16
CA PHE A 114 -1.71 -10.63 2.77
C PHE A 114 -1.46 -12.13 2.56
N LEU A 115 -0.75 -12.80 3.47
CA LEU A 115 -0.50 -14.24 3.37
C LEU A 115 -1.77 -15.08 3.56
N ASP A 116 -2.69 -14.61 4.40
CA ASP A 116 -3.95 -15.31 4.65
C ASP A 116 -4.85 -15.19 3.41
N TYR A 117 -4.86 -14.03 2.76
CA TYR A 117 -5.44 -13.84 1.42
C TYR A 117 -4.85 -14.80 0.38
N LEU A 118 -3.52 -14.84 0.25
CA LEU A 118 -2.84 -15.72 -0.73
C LEU A 118 -3.15 -17.21 -0.47
N SER A 119 -3.23 -17.61 0.80
CA SER A 119 -3.54 -19.00 1.19
C SER A 119 -4.94 -19.44 0.77
N GLY A 120 -5.88 -18.48 0.62
CA GLY A 120 -7.24 -18.74 0.15
C GLY A 120 -7.40 -18.83 -1.37
N ARG A 121 -6.34 -18.55 -2.15
CA ARG A 121 -6.39 -18.49 -3.61
C ARG A 121 -5.93 -19.79 -4.27
N LYS A 122 -6.42 -20.06 -5.48
CA LYS A 122 -5.89 -21.13 -6.33
C LYS A 122 -4.55 -20.71 -6.91
N GLU A 123 -3.68 -21.68 -7.20
CA GLU A 123 -2.32 -21.41 -7.73
C GLU A 123 -2.34 -20.54 -9.00
N GLN A 124 -3.30 -20.76 -9.90
CA GLN A 124 -3.46 -19.94 -11.10
C GLN A 124 -3.85 -18.48 -10.77
N GLU A 125 -4.70 -18.26 -9.77
CA GLU A 125 -5.11 -16.92 -9.33
C GLU A 125 -3.94 -16.17 -8.69
N ILE A 126 -3.09 -16.86 -7.91
CA ILE A 126 -1.86 -16.27 -7.35
C ILE A 126 -0.91 -15.81 -8.45
N LYS A 127 -0.71 -16.62 -9.50
CA LYS A 127 0.13 -16.25 -10.65
C LYS A 127 -0.41 -15.01 -11.38
N LEU A 128 -1.72 -14.86 -11.46
CA LEU A 128 -2.37 -13.70 -12.09
C LEU A 128 -2.32 -12.44 -11.21
N ASP A 129 -2.36 -12.60 -9.87
CA ASP A 129 -2.26 -11.46 -8.95
C ASP A 129 -0.85 -10.88 -8.84
N LEU A 130 0.17 -11.74 -8.92
CA LEU A 130 1.56 -11.39 -8.63
C LEU A 130 2.44 -11.24 -9.88
N GLY A 131 1.93 -11.62 -11.06
CA GLY A 131 2.62 -11.50 -12.36
C GLY A 131 2.34 -10.18 -13.04
#